data_AF-A0A7J7NNH6-F1
#
_entry.id   AF-A0A7J7NNH6-F1
#
_cell.length_a   1.000
_cell.length_b   1.000
_cell.length_c   1.000
_cell.angle_alpha   90.00
_cell.angle_beta   90.00
_cell.angle_gamma   90.00
#
_symmetry.space_group_name_H-M   'P 1'
#
loop_
_entity.id
_entity.type
_entity.pdbx_description
1 polymer ?
#
loop_
_entity_poly.entity_id
_entity_poly.type
_entity_poly.pdbx_seq_one_letter_code
_entity_poly.pdbx_strand_id
1 'polypeptide(L)'
;MEYNKDGAVRSKEISEKKFAAKDIWGAKKFSLKPQKLYPRLDGLHQMLETLDVYLSPEKKIGRKSDWYKILGVSPDANDDTLRRNYRKMALILHPDKKKSIGVDGAFKILSEA
;
A
#
# COMPACT_ATOMS: atom_id res chain seq x y z
N MET A 1 20.23 23.34 0.19
CA MET A 1 20.44 22.05 -0.50
C MET A 1 19.17 21.20 -0.31
N GLU A 2 18.17 21.32 -1.20
CA GLU A 2 16.89 20.58 -1.14
C GLU A 2 16.86 19.36 -2.09
N TYR A 3 18.04 18.76 -2.34
CA TYR A 3 18.26 17.87 -3.49
C TYR A 3 17.61 16.48 -3.39
N ASN A 4 17.02 16.13 -2.24
CA ASN A 4 16.49 14.78 -2.00
C ASN A 4 14.95 14.71 -1.97
N LYS A 5 14.26 15.85 -1.81
CA LYS A 5 12.79 15.89 -1.80
C LYS A 5 12.21 15.75 -3.21
N ASP A 6 12.84 16.41 -4.19
CA ASP A 6 12.38 16.43 -5.58
C ASP A 6 12.42 15.03 -6.23
N GLY A 7 13.49 14.27 -5.98
CA GLY A 7 13.61 12.88 -6.44
C GLY A 7 12.57 11.93 -5.83
N ALA A 8 12.20 12.18 -4.56
CA ALA A 8 11.19 11.38 -3.87
C ALA A 8 9.77 11.69 -4.38
N VAL A 9 9.47 12.98 -4.61
CA VAL A 9 8.21 13.44 -5.21
C VAL A 9 8.06 12.92 -6.64
N ARG A 10 9.10 13.02 -7.48
CA ARG A 10 9.08 12.42 -8.83
C ARG A 10 8.82 10.92 -8.80
N SER A 11 9.46 10.19 -7.88
CA SER A 11 9.24 8.73 -7.77
C SER A 11 7.81 8.39 -7.37
N LYS A 12 7.19 9.20 -6.48
CA LYS A 12 5.78 9.10 -6.14
C LYS A 12 4.89 9.30 -7.36
N GLU A 13 5.11 10.38 -8.12
CA GLU A 13 4.30 10.68 -9.30
C GLU A 13 4.40 9.57 -10.38
N ILE A 14 5.60 9.02 -10.59
CA ILE A 14 5.80 7.88 -11.51
C ILE A 14 5.01 6.67 -11.03
N SER A 15 4.97 6.41 -9.72
CA SER A 15 4.16 5.33 -9.15
C SER A 15 2.66 5.54 -9.40
N GLU A 16 2.16 6.76 -9.24
CA GLU A 16 0.75 7.09 -9.52
C GLU A 16 0.40 6.89 -11.01
N LYS A 17 1.28 7.31 -11.92
CA LYS A 17 1.15 7.03 -13.37
C LYS A 17 1.14 5.54 -13.67
N LYS A 18 1.98 4.75 -13.00
CA LYS A 18 2.04 3.29 -13.15
C LYS A 18 0.79 2.60 -12.62
N PHE A 19 0.28 3.07 -11.47
CA PHE A 19 -0.99 2.59 -10.93
C PHE A 19 -2.15 2.86 -11.90
N ALA A 20 -2.22 4.06 -12.50
CA ALA A 20 -3.21 4.40 -13.53
C ALA A 20 -3.08 3.51 -14.78
N ALA A 21 -1.85 3.10 -15.13
CA ALA A 21 -1.59 2.15 -16.21
C ALA A 21 -1.91 0.68 -15.85
N LYS A 22 -2.54 0.42 -14.69
CA LYS A 22 -2.77 -0.92 -14.10
C LYS A 22 -1.49 -1.73 -13.87
N ASP A 23 -0.33 -1.08 -13.89
CA ASP A 23 0.98 -1.68 -13.62
C ASP A 23 1.29 -1.52 -12.12
N ILE A 24 0.62 -2.33 -11.30
CA ILE A 24 0.71 -2.25 -9.82
C ILE A 24 2.11 -2.67 -9.34
N TRP A 25 2.71 -3.66 -10.00
CA TRP A 25 4.05 -4.14 -9.66
C TRP A 25 5.12 -3.06 -9.91
N GLY A 26 5.04 -2.38 -11.06
CA GLY A 26 5.88 -1.23 -11.37
C GLY A 26 5.69 -0.10 -10.36
N ALA A 27 4.43 0.25 -10.05
CA ALA A 27 4.11 1.25 -9.04
C ALA A 27 4.75 0.94 -7.68
N LYS A 28 4.69 -0.31 -7.20
CA LYS A 28 5.33 -0.70 -5.93
C LYS A 28 6.85 -0.53 -5.96
N LYS A 29 7.50 -0.93 -7.06
CA LYS A 29 8.95 -0.78 -7.23
C LYS A 29 9.39 0.68 -7.21
N PHE A 30 8.60 1.56 -7.81
CA PHE A 30 8.83 3.01 -7.80
C PHE A 30 8.44 3.66 -6.46
N SER A 31 7.53 3.08 -5.68
CA SER A 31 7.21 3.49 -4.31
C SER A 31 8.29 3.11 -3.29
N LEU A 32 9.05 2.03 -3.53
CA LEU A 32 10.15 1.59 -2.67
C LEU A 32 11.43 2.43 -2.80
N LYS A 33 11.69 2.99 -3.98
CA LYS A 33 12.82 3.92 -4.21
C LYS A 33 12.81 5.14 -3.28
N PRO A 34 11.72 5.93 -3.20
CA PRO A 34 11.64 7.10 -2.33
C PRO A 34 11.61 6.73 -0.85
N GLN A 35 11.22 5.51 -0.47
CA GLN A 35 11.35 5.06 0.93
C GLN A 35 12.82 5.08 1.39
N LYS A 36 13.75 4.68 0.52
CA LYS A 36 15.19 4.70 0.82
C LYS A 36 15.77 6.11 0.83
N LEU A 37 15.25 7.00 -0.01
CA LEU A 37 15.74 8.38 -0.14
C LEU A 37 15.16 9.29 0.95
N TYR A 38 13.88 9.14 1.25
CA TYR A 38 13.11 9.98 2.16
C TYR A 38 12.00 9.14 2.85
N PRO A 39 12.33 8.38 3.89
CA PRO A 39 11.35 7.57 4.64
C PRO A 39 10.30 8.43 5.36
N ARG A 40 10.58 9.72 5.55
CA ARG A 40 9.65 10.70 6.14
C ARG A 40 8.74 11.36 5.10
N LEU A 41 8.74 10.90 3.84
CA LEU A 41 7.88 11.46 2.79
C LEU A 41 6.41 11.15 3.11
N ASP A 42 5.68 12.23 3.30
CA ASP A 42 4.28 12.22 3.68
C ASP A 42 3.41 11.59 2.57
N GLY A 43 2.68 10.50 2.90
CA GLY A 43 1.84 9.75 1.96
C GLY A 43 2.51 8.56 1.29
N LEU A 44 3.83 8.38 1.44
CA LEU A 44 4.54 7.22 0.89
C LEU A 44 4.07 5.89 1.51
N HIS A 45 3.91 5.90 2.84
CA HIS A 45 3.42 4.74 3.57
C HIS A 45 2.05 4.31 3.06
N GLN A 46 1.12 5.26 2.88
CA GLN A 46 -0.22 4.99 2.40
C GLN A 46 -0.24 4.43 0.97
N MET A 47 0.60 4.97 0.09
CA MET A 47 0.75 4.46 -1.29
C MET A 47 1.29 3.03 -1.31
N LEU A 48 2.25 2.71 -0.44
CA LEU A 48 2.75 1.34 -0.28
C LEU A 48 1.64 0.40 0.20
N GLU A 49 0.84 0.79 1.20
CA GLU A 49 -0.27 -0.02 1.71
C GLU A 49 -1.32 -0.24 0.62
N THR A 50 -1.73 0.82 -0.11
CA THR A 50 -2.67 0.69 -1.23
C THR A 50 -2.15 -0.29 -2.28
N LEU A 51 -0.89 -0.17 -2.67
CA LEU A 51 -0.27 -1.06 -3.65
C LEU A 51 -0.13 -2.49 -3.12
N ASP A 52 0.15 -2.67 -1.84
CA ASP A 52 0.27 -3.99 -1.21
C ASP A 52 -1.08 -4.70 -1.15
N VAL A 53 -2.15 -3.97 -0.81
CA VAL A 53 -3.53 -4.47 -0.83
C VAL A 53 -3.97 -4.81 -2.25
N TYR A 54 -3.63 -4.00 -3.26
CA TYR A 54 -3.92 -4.31 -4.67
C TYR A 54 -3.12 -5.50 -5.21
N LEU A 55 -1.86 -5.66 -4.82
CA LEU A 55 -1.01 -6.77 -5.25
C LEU A 55 -1.34 -8.07 -4.52
N SER A 56 -1.87 -8.00 -3.31
CA SER A 56 -2.18 -9.17 -2.51
C SER A 56 -3.15 -10.17 -3.18
N PRO A 57 -4.25 -9.76 -3.85
CA PRO A 57 -5.08 -10.69 -4.62
C PRO A 57 -4.40 -11.22 -5.89
N GLU A 58 -3.45 -10.47 -6.48
CA GLU A 58 -2.65 -10.91 -7.63
C GLU A 58 -1.49 -11.83 -7.23
N LYS A 59 -1.02 -11.78 -5.98
CA LYS A 59 -0.01 -12.67 -5.40
C LYS A 59 -0.58 -14.07 -5.09
N LYS A 60 -1.42 -14.60 -6.00
CA LYS A 60 -1.82 -16.00 -6.06
C LYS A 60 -0.63 -16.87 -6.49
N ILE A 61 0.24 -17.18 -5.54
CA ILE A 61 1.06 -18.40 -5.63
C ILE A 61 0.27 -19.48 -4.87
N GLY A 62 -0.59 -20.18 -5.60
CA GLY A 62 -1.42 -21.26 -5.04
C GLY A 62 -2.86 -20.84 -4.68
N ARG A 63 -3.77 -21.82 -4.74
CA ARG A 63 -5.24 -21.69 -4.81
C ARG A 63 -5.96 -21.07 -3.59
N LYS A 64 -5.28 -20.39 -2.67
CA LYS A 64 -5.93 -19.75 -1.51
C LYS A 64 -5.56 -18.27 -1.47
N SER A 65 -6.57 -17.41 -1.48
CA SER A 65 -6.39 -15.99 -1.16
C SER A 65 -5.89 -15.89 0.28
N ASP A 66 -4.63 -15.54 0.47
CA ASP A 66 -4.06 -15.28 1.79
C ASP A 66 -4.61 -13.93 2.30
N TRP A 67 -5.84 -13.89 2.80
CA TRP A 67 -6.43 -12.68 3.42
C TRP A 67 -5.57 -12.16 4.58
N TYR A 68 -4.88 -13.08 5.27
CA TYR A 68 -3.86 -12.77 6.27
C TYR A 68 -2.73 -11.90 5.70
N LYS A 69 -2.28 -12.14 4.46
CA LYS A 69 -1.27 -11.29 3.80
C LYS A 69 -1.82 -9.90 3.48
N ILE A 70 -3.07 -9.80 3.04
CA ILE A 70 -3.74 -8.51 2.79
C ILE A 70 -3.73 -7.67 4.06
N LEU A 71 -4.03 -8.32 5.19
CA LEU A 71 -4.03 -7.71 6.50
C LEU A 71 -2.63 -7.56 7.09
N GLY A 72 -1.56 -8.00 6.41
CA GLY A 72 -0.18 -7.95 6.92
C GLY A 72 0.07 -8.81 8.16
N VAL A 73 -0.78 -9.83 8.41
CA VAL A 73 -0.68 -10.74 9.55
C VAL A 73 -0.23 -12.14 9.10
N SER A 74 0.34 -12.89 10.02
CA SER A 74 0.65 -14.30 9.75
C SER A 74 -0.64 -15.13 9.68
N PRO A 75 -0.68 -16.22 8.90
CA PRO A 75 -1.81 -17.14 8.90
C PRO A 75 -2.03 -17.81 10.27
N ASP A 76 -1.00 -17.82 11.13
CA ASP A 76 -1.04 -18.30 12.51
C ASP A 76 -1.40 -17.19 13.53
N ALA A 77 -1.75 -15.99 13.07
CA ALA A 77 -2.00 -14.85 13.95
C ALA A 77 -3.35 -14.98 14.68
N ASN A 78 -3.36 -14.67 15.97
CA ASN A 78 -4.58 -14.61 16.78
C ASN A 78 -5.55 -13.53 16.29
N ASP A 79 -6.85 -13.73 16.59
CA ASP A 79 -7.94 -12.81 16.24
C ASP A 79 -7.72 -11.38 16.76
N ASP A 80 -7.07 -11.22 17.91
CA ASP A 80 -6.69 -9.90 18.45
C ASP A 80 -5.68 -9.18 17.56
N THR A 81 -4.66 -9.88 17.04
CA THR A 81 -3.68 -9.34 16.10
C THR A 81 -4.35 -8.97 14.78
N LEU A 82 -5.26 -9.81 14.29
CA LEU A 82 -6.06 -9.56 13.09
C LEU A 82 -6.85 -8.26 13.23
N ARG A 83 -7.60 -8.12 14.32
CA ARG A 83 -8.45 -6.95 14.59
C ARG A 83 -7.66 -5.67 14.79
N ARG A 84 -6.49 -5.76 15.44
CA ARG A 84 -5.56 -4.62 15.59
C ARG A 84 -4.99 -4.17 14.24
N ASN A 85 -4.53 -5.11 13.41
CA ASN A 85 -3.96 -4.75 12.11
C ASN A 85 -5.02 -4.25 11.13
N TYR A 86 -6.22 -4.83 11.13
CA TYR A 86 -7.37 -4.33 10.38
C TYR A 86 -7.68 -2.87 10.75
N ARG A 87 -7.84 -2.55 12.04
CA ARG A 87 -8.09 -1.18 12.50
C ARG A 87 -6.96 -0.22 12.09
N LYS A 88 -5.72 -0.67 12.19
CA LYS A 88 -4.55 0.11 11.79
C LYS A 88 -4.57 0.40 10.29
N MET A 89 -4.83 -0.60 9.45
CA MET A 89 -4.93 -0.43 8.00
C MET A 89 -6.14 0.44 7.62
N ALA A 90 -7.30 0.25 8.23
CA ALA A 90 -8.49 1.08 7.98
C ALA A 90 -8.23 2.56 8.33
N LEU A 91 -7.45 2.83 9.38
CA LEU A 91 -7.02 4.19 9.74
C LEU A 91 -6.00 4.77 8.76
N ILE A 92 -5.12 3.94 8.18
CA ILE A 92 -4.12 4.36 7.19
C ILE A 92 -4.78 4.59 5.83
N LEU A 93 -5.67 3.69 5.41
CA LEU A 93 -6.46 3.76 4.18
C LEU A 93 -7.73 4.60 4.35
N HIS A 94 -7.80 5.44 5.38
CA HIS A 94 -8.95 6.32 5.56
C HIS A 94 -8.85 7.49 4.56
N PRO A 95 -9.87 7.72 3.71
CA PRO A 95 -9.83 8.75 2.66
C PRO A 95 -9.75 10.17 3.21
N ASP A 96 -10.14 10.36 4.48
CA ASP A 96 -10.15 11.66 5.18
C ASP A 96 -8.74 12.20 5.46
N LYS A 97 -7.78 11.33 5.82
CA LYS A 97 -6.45 11.80 6.25
C LYS A 97 -5.57 12.24 5.09
N LYS A 98 -5.63 11.52 3.95
CA LYS A 98 -4.81 11.81 2.76
C LYS A 98 -5.44 11.18 1.51
N LYS A 99 -5.69 12.02 0.51
CA LYS A 99 -6.11 11.63 -0.85
C LYS A 99 -4.94 10.98 -1.57
N SER A 100 -4.67 9.70 -1.31
CA SER A 100 -3.77 8.90 -2.14
C SER A 100 -4.57 8.15 -3.20
N ILE A 101 -3.96 7.94 -4.37
CA ILE A 101 -4.60 7.24 -5.49
C ILE A 101 -4.97 5.81 -5.06
N GLY A 102 -6.17 5.33 -5.43
CA GLY A 102 -6.57 3.94 -5.19
C GLY A 102 -6.95 3.59 -3.75
N VAL A 103 -7.00 4.56 -2.83
CA VAL A 103 -7.39 4.32 -1.42
C VAL A 103 -8.77 3.68 -1.30
N ASP A 104 -9.75 4.13 -2.11
CA ASP A 104 -11.09 3.55 -2.14
C ASP A 104 -11.08 2.05 -2.52
N GLY A 105 -10.35 1.71 -3.58
CA GLY A 105 -10.23 0.32 -4.02
C GLY A 105 -9.48 -0.57 -3.02
N ALA A 106 -8.42 -0.04 -2.39
CA ALA A 106 -7.72 -0.77 -1.34
C ALA A 106 -8.58 -0.92 -0.08
N PHE A 107 -9.34 0.11 0.30
CA PHE A 107 -10.28 0.03 1.43
C PHE A 107 -11.37 -1.01 1.16
N LYS A 108 -11.86 -1.10 -0.08
CA LYS A 108 -12.83 -2.11 -0.48
C LYS A 108 -12.26 -3.53 -0.38
N ILE A 109 -11.05 -3.77 -0.90
CA ILE A 109 -10.37 -5.07 -0.78
C ILE A 109 -10.11 -5.41 0.70
N LEU A 110 -9.73 -4.43 1.52
CA LEU A 110 -9.58 -4.60 2.97
C LEU A 110 -10.90 -4.94 3.64
N SER A 111 -12.02 -4.35 3.20
CA SER A 111 -13.35 -4.64 3.73
C SER A 111 -13.93 -5.97 3.24
N GLU A 112 -13.45 -6.49 2.12
CA GLU A 112 -13.80 -7.83 1.61
C GLU A 112 -12.96 -8.95 2.26
N ALA A 113 -11.83 -8.60 2.90
CA ALA A 113 -10.93 -9.49 3.62
C ALA A 113 -11.44 -9.83 5.03
#